data_AF-A0A257Q0T9-F1
#
_entry.id   AF-A0A257Q0T9-F1
#
_cell.length_a   1.000
_cell.length_b   1.000
_cell.length_c   1.000
_cell.angle_alpha   90.00
_cell.angle_beta   90.00
_cell.angle_gamma   90.00
#
_symmetry.space_group_name_H-M   'P 1'
#
loop_
_entity.id
_entity.type
_entity.pdbx_description
1 polymer ?
#
loop_
_entity_poly.entity_id
_entity_poly.type
_entity_poly.pdbx_seq_one_letter_code
_entity_poly.pdbx_strand_id
1 'polypeptide(L)'
;MEPLEADTLYLAATRPAMFMGVPLSLGAMLLMLAGLIVVIFKNPLYLTVMAPLWLAARELVARDYNAVGVVLLYLRTAGRSVDSKRWGGASVSPAPVRGRARYRGMRDVGG
;
A
#
# COMPACT_ATOMS: atom_id res chain seq x y z
N MET A 1 8.61 -34.45 3.13
CA MET A 1 8.69 -33.07 2.63
C MET A 1 10.09 -32.58 2.94
N GLU A 2 10.77 -32.02 1.96
CA GLU A 2 12.07 -31.36 2.19
C GLU A 2 11.87 -30.16 3.15
N PRO A 3 12.81 -29.92 4.08
CA PRO A 3 12.76 -28.75 4.95
C PRO A 3 12.84 -27.45 4.14
N LEU A 4 12.09 -26.42 4.54
CA LEU A 4 12.14 -25.11 3.89
C LEU A 4 13.50 -24.47 4.18
N GLU A 5 14.29 -24.29 3.13
CA GLU A 5 15.58 -23.60 3.21
C GLU A 5 15.33 -22.11 3.44
N ALA A 6 15.71 -21.63 4.63
CA ALA A 6 15.51 -20.25 5.04
C ALA A 6 16.81 -19.47 4.82
N ASP A 7 16.75 -18.48 3.94
CA ASP A 7 17.89 -17.61 3.64
C ASP A 7 17.68 -16.21 4.23
N THR A 8 18.76 -15.55 4.64
CA THR A 8 18.67 -14.21 5.26
C THR A 8 18.37 -13.14 4.22
N LEU A 9 17.16 -12.59 4.24
CA LEU A 9 16.80 -11.46 3.37
C LEU A 9 17.26 -10.13 3.99
N TYR A 10 18.24 -9.48 3.36
CA TYR A 10 18.64 -8.12 3.72
C TYR A 10 17.55 -7.11 3.29
N LEU A 11 16.63 -6.75 4.20
CA LEU A 11 15.55 -5.80 3.91
C LEU A 11 16.05 -4.46 3.33
N ALA A 12 17.22 -4.01 3.76
CA ALA A 12 17.81 -2.76 3.26
C ALA A 12 18.04 -2.77 1.74
N ALA A 13 18.25 -3.93 1.13
CA ALA A 13 18.46 -4.08 -0.31
C ALA A 13 17.15 -4.02 -1.12
N THR A 14 15.99 -4.14 -0.48
CA THR A 14 14.68 -4.21 -1.15
C THR A 14 13.77 -3.02 -0.88
N ARG A 15 14.14 -2.14 0.07
CA ARG A 15 13.36 -0.92 0.32
C ARG A 15 13.54 0.09 -0.81
N PRO A 16 12.47 0.77 -1.26
CA PRO A 16 12.59 1.85 -2.22
C PRO A 16 13.39 3.02 -1.62
N ALA A 17 13.86 3.93 -2.48
CA ALA A 17 14.49 5.17 -2.02
C ALA A 17 13.46 6.03 -1.23
N MET A 18 13.86 6.48 -0.04
CA MET A 18 12.98 7.14 0.93
C MET A 18 13.43 8.58 1.20
N PHE A 19 12.47 9.49 1.35
CA PHE A 19 12.68 10.86 1.79
C PHE A 19 11.68 11.23 2.88
N MET A 20 12.16 11.69 4.03
CA MET A 20 11.33 12.05 5.19
C MET A 20 10.29 10.99 5.58
N GLY A 21 10.66 9.70 5.48
CA GLY A 21 9.79 8.58 5.83
C GLY A 21 8.76 8.19 4.76
N VAL A 22 8.86 8.73 3.55
CA VAL A 22 7.96 8.42 2.41
C VAL A 22 8.80 7.98 1.19
N PRO A 23 8.38 6.99 0.38
CA PRO A 23 9.08 6.61 -0.85
C PRO A 23 9.11 7.79 -1.82
N LEU A 24 10.22 7.99 -2.52
CA LEU A 24 10.38 9.13 -3.46
C LEU A 24 9.27 9.18 -4.51
N SER A 25 8.79 8.04 -5.00
CA SER A 25 7.67 7.96 -5.95
C SER A 25 6.37 8.53 -5.38
N LEU A 26 6.04 8.18 -4.13
CA LEU A 26 4.85 8.69 -3.44
C LEU A 26 5.03 10.17 -3.07
N GLY A 27 6.21 10.56 -2.59
CA GLY A 27 6.55 11.94 -2.30
C GLY A 27 6.41 12.84 -3.53
N ALA A 28 6.94 12.40 -4.68
CA ALA A 28 6.78 13.12 -5.94
C ALA A 28 5.30 13.29 -6.34
N MET A 29 4.48 12.24 -6.16
CA MET A 29 3.04 12.32 -6.43
C MET A 29 2.33 13.34 -5.53
N LEU A 30 2.67 13.36 -4.24
CA LEU A 30 2.12 14.34 -3.29
C LEU A 30 2.55 15.77 -3.62
N LEU A 31 3.81 15.98 -4.01
CA LEU A 31 4.31 17.30 -4.41
C LEU A 31 3.68 17.78 -5.73
N MET A 32 3.45 16.88 -6.70
CA MET A 32 2.70 17.23 -7.91
C MET A 32 1.26 17.63 -7.58
N LEU A 33 0.59 16.91 -6.68
CA LEU A 33 -0.74 17.27 -6.21
C LEU A 33 -0.74 18.62 -5.47
N ALA A 34 0.26 18.88 -4.64
CA ALA A 34 0.45 20.16 -3.96
C ALA A 34 0.54 21.32 -4.96
N GLY A 35 1.38 21.16 -5.99
CA GLY A 35 1.53 22.13 -7.06
C GLY A 35 0.21 22.40 -7.79
N LEU A 36 -0.52 21.34 -8.15
CA LEU A 36 -1.82 21.46 -8.80
C LEU A 36 -2.83 22.25 -7.95
N ILE A 37 -2.91 21.95 -6.65
CA ILE A 37 -3.80 22.64 -5.73
C ILE A 37 -3.47 24.14 -5.67
N VAL A 38 -2.19 24.50 -5.51
CA VAL A 38 -1.79 25.91 -5.46
C VAL A 38 -2.10 26.63 -6.77
N VAL A 39 -1.89 26.00 -7.92
CA VAL A 39 -2.18 26.59 -9.24
C VAL A 39 -3.68 26.84 -9.42
N ILE A 40 -4.53 25.90 -9.03
CA ILE A 40 -6.00 26.03 -9.17
C ILE A 40 -6.53 27.13 -8.26
N PHE A 41 -6.15 27.10 -6.98
CA PHE A 41 -6.71 28.01 -5.98
C PHE A 41 -5.99 29.36 -5.90
N LYS A 42 -4.81 29.48 -6.54
CA LYS A 42 -3.96 30.69 -6.55
C LYS A 42 -3.67 31.24 -5.14
N ASN A 43 -3.67 30.37 -4.14
CA ASN A 43 -3.46 30.74 -2.75
C ASN A 43 -2.52 29.73 -2.08
N PRO A 44 -1.35 30.15 -1.59
CA PRO A 44 -0.36 29.26 -0.98
C PRO A 44 -0.84 28.62 0.33
N LEU A 45 -1.85 29.17 1.00
CA LEU A 45 -2.40 28.60 2.24
C LEU A 45 -2.94 27.17 2.03
N TYR A 46 -3.33 26.81 0.81
CA TYR A 46 -3.78 25.45 0.50
C TYR A 46 -2.65 24.40 0.58
N LEU A 47 -1.38 24.81 0.65
CA LEU A 47 -0.27 23.88 0.95
C LEU A 47 -0.39 23.25 2.34
N THR A 48 -1.14 23.87 3.27
CA THR A 48 -1.38 23.31 4.60
C THR A 48 -2.03 21.93 4.55
N VAL A 49 -2.83 21.64 3.50
CA VAL A 49 -3.44 20.32 3.26
C VAL A 49 -2.38 19.24 3.03
N MET A 50 -1.17 19.60 2.61
CA MET A 50 -0.10 18.63 2.38
C MET A 50 0.50 18.08 3.67
N ALA A 51 0.47 18.84 4.76
CA ALA A 51 0.99 18.37 6.04
C ALA A 51 0.28 17.09 6.55
N PRO A 52 -1.07 17.05 6.67
CA PRO A 52 -1.76 15.84 7.10
C PRO A 52 -1.63 14.71 6.07
N LEU A 53 -1.60 15.01 4.76
CA LEU A 53 -1.39 13.99 3.72
C LEU A 53 -0.01 13.34 3.82
N TRP A 54 1.04 14.14 4.05
CA TRP A 54 2.40 13.63 4.22
C TRP A 54 2.53 12.79 5.49
N LEU A 55 1.93 13.23 6.59
CA LEU A 55 1.92 12.48 7.84
C LEU A 55 1.17 11.14 7.68
N ALA A 56 0.01 11.13 7.03
CA ALA A 56 -0.73 9.90 6.75
C ALA A 56 0.08 8.94 5.86
N ALA A 57 0.76 9.46 4.82
CA ALA A 57 1.62 8.68 3.95
C ALA A 57 2.80 8.08 4.73
N ARG A 58 3.47 8.87 5.57
CA ARG A 58 4.57 8.42 6.43
C ARG A 58 4.11 7.34 7.40
N GLU A 59 2.95 7.51 8.01
CA GLU A 59 2.37 6.58 8.98
C GLU A 59 1.95 5.24 8.33
N LEU A 60 1.45 5.28 7.09
CA LEU A 60 1.22 4.08 6.27
C LEU A 60 2.52 3.34 5.99
N VAL A 61 3.54 4.06 5.52
CA VAL A 61 4.83 3.48 5.11
C VAL A 61 5.64 2.97 6.31
N ALA A 62 5.49 3.60 7.48
CA ALA A 62 6.13 3.14 8.71
C ALA A 62 5.69 1.73 9.12
N ARG A 63 4.49 1.29 8.71
CA ARG A 63 4.01 -0.09 8.95
C ARG A 63 4.56 -1.08 7.93
N ASP A 64 4.56 -0.70 6.66
CA ASP A 64 5.09 -1.50 5.56
C ASP A 64 5.33 -0.59 4.34
N TYR A 65 6.57 -0.56 3.84
CA TYR A 65 6.92 0.24 2.66
C TYR A 65 6.25 -0.25 1.37
N ASN A 66 5.85 -1.53 1.31
CA ASN A 66 5.08 -2.08 0.19
C ASN A 66 3.57 -1.77 0.28
N ALA A 67 3.07 -1.27 1.42
CA ALA A 67 1.64 -0.97 1.59
C ALA A 67 1.11 0.07 0.60
N VAL A 68 1.97 0.96 0.10
CA VAL A 68 1.59 1.94 -0.93
C VAL A 68 1.06 1.26 -2.19
N GLY A 69 1.73 0.18 -2.64
CA GLY A 69 1.30 -0.60 -3.79
C GLY A 69 -0.04 -1.29 -3.54
N VAL A 70 -0.24 -1.82 -2.32
CA VAL A 70 -1.50 -2.47 -1.91
C VAL A 70 -2.65 -1.47 -1.90
N VAL A 71 -2.44 -0.27 -1.36
CA VAL A 71 -3.45 0.80 -1.36
C VAL A 71 -3.81 1.20 -2.79
N LEU A 72 -2.81 1.39 -3.66
CA LEU A 72 -3.04 1.72 -5.06
C LEU A 72 -3.80 0.60 -5.80
N LEU A 73 -3.44 -0.66 -5.55
CA LEU A 73 -4.13 -1.82 -6.12
C LEU A 73 -5.58 -1.87 -5.66
N TYR A 74 -5.84 -1.66 -4.36
CA TYR A 74 -7.18 -1.56 -3.81
C TYR A 74 -7.98 -0.45 -4.51
N LEU A 75 -7.44 0.76 -4.59
CA LEU A 75 -8.09 1.89 -5.26
C LEU A 75 -8.37 1.63 -6.75
N ARG A 76 -7.53 0.82 -7.42
CA ARG A 76 -7.72 0.45 -8.81
C ARG A 76 -8.75 -0.68 -9.01
N THR A 77 -8.95 -1.52 -8.00
CA THR A 77 -9.78 -2.73 -8.08
C THR A 77 -10.97 -2.64 -7.12
N ALA A 78 -10.85 -3.24 -5.92
CA ALA A 78 -11.93 -3.36 -4.94
C ALA A 78 -12.53 -2.01 -4.53
N GLY A 79 -11.73 -0.96 -4.39
CA GLY A 79 -12.19 0.38 -4.00
C GLY A 79 -13.10 1.06 -5.01
N ARG A 80 -13.10 0.61 -6.28
CA ARG A 80 -14.01 1.09 -7.33
C ARG A 80 -15.21 0.18 -7.58
N SER A 81 -15.23 -1.00 -6.97
CA SER A 81 -16.28 -1.99 -7.18
C SER A 81 -17.56 -1.62 -6.41
N VAL A 82 -18.61 -1.26 -7.14
CA VAL A 82 -19.93 -0.88 -6.55
C VAL A 82 -20.83 -2.09 -6.30
N ASP A 83 -20.60 -3.17 -7.03
CA ASP A 83 -21.38 -4.40 -7.06
C ASP A 83 -20.59 -5.61 -6.54
N SER A 84 -19.45 -5.38 -5.90
CA SER A 84 -18.63 -6.44 -5.28
C SER A 84 -19.42 -7.34 -4.35
N LYS A 85 -20.39 -6.78 -3.60
CA LYS A 85 -21.29 -7.56 -2.75
C LYS A 85 -22.18 -8.54 -3.53
N ARG A 86 -22.54 -8.20 -4.78
CA ARG A 86 -23.37 -9.04 -5.64
C ARG A 86 -22.56 -10.15 -6.32
N TRP A 87 -21.32 -9.86 -6.71
CA TRP A 87 -20.49 -10.78 -7.52
C TRP A 87 -19.39 -11.51 -6.73
N GLY A 88 -19.24 -11.25 -5.43
CA GLY A 88 -18.27 -11.95 -4.57
C GLY A 88 -16.90 -11.27 -4.44
N GLY A 89 -16.78 -10.00 -4.82
CA GLY A 89 -15.57 -9.18 -4.63
C GLY A 89 -14.64 -9.12 -5.85
N ALA A 90 -13.60 -8.28 -5.74
CA ALA A 90 -12.60 -8.08 -6.81
C ALA A 90 -11.40 -9.02 -6.73
N SER A 91 -11.42 -10.03 -5.84
CA SER A 91 -10.32 -10.96 -5.62
C SER A 91 -10.71 -12.35 -6.09
N VAL A 92 -9.98 -12.88 -7.08
CA VAL A 92 -10.09 -14.27 -7.52
C VAL A 92 -8.85 -14.99 -7.02
N SER A 93 -9.00 -15.84 -5.99
CA SER A 93 -7.94 -16.77 -5.59
C SER A 93 -8.06 -18.03 -6.46
N PRO A 94 -7.05 -18.41 -7.25
CA PRO A 94 -7.08 -19.64 -8.06
C PRO A 94 -7.16 -20.90 -7.19
N ALA A 95 -6.70 -20.81 -5.94
CA ALA A 95 -6.88 -21.82 -4.92
C ALA A 95 -7.99 -21.34 -3.95
N PRO A 96 -9.19 -21.94 -3.94
CA PRO A 96 -10.23 -21.59 -2.99
C PRO A 96 -9.85 -22.13 -1.60
N VAL A 97 -8.93 -21.47 -0.92
CA VAL A 97 -8.63 -21.77 0.48
C VAL A 97 -9.80 -21.20 1.28
N ARG A 98 -10.81 -22.03 1.56
CA ARG A 98 -11.83 -21.77 2.59
C ARG A 98 -11.16 -21.86 3.97
N GLY A 99 -10.22 -20.95 4.23
CA GLY A 99 -9.64 -20.75 5.54
C GLY A 99 -10.68 -20.10 6.44
N ARG A 100 -10.80 -20.60 7.68
CA ARG A 100 -11.53 -19.95 8.78
C ARG A 100 -11.19 -18.45 8.77
N ALA A 101 -12.17 -17.57 9.05
CA ALA A 101 -12.24 -16.12 8.78
C ALA A 101 -11.02 -15.22 9.15
N ARG A 102 -9.90 -15.78 9.62
CA ARG A 102 -8.69 -15.11 10.08
C ARG A 102 -7.38 -15.68 9.51
N TYR A 103 -7.43 -16.31 8.33
CA TYR A 103 -6.23 -16.85 7.67
C TYR A 103 -5.67 -15.82 6.66
N ARG A 104 -4.46 -15.30 6.94
CA ARG A 104 -3.63 -14.52 6.00
C ARG A 104 -2.18 -15.04 6.12
N GLY A 105 -1.87 -16.15 5.46
CA GLY A 105 -0.49 -16.69 5.36
C GLY A 105 -0.45 -18.21 5.21
N MET A 106 0.53 -18.74 4.47
CA MET A 106 0.79 -20.19 4.42
C MET A 106 1.05 -20.72 5.84
N ARG A 107 0.41 -21.83 6.20
CA ARG A 107 0.79 -22.57 7.40
C ARG A 107 2.14 -23.22 7.11
N ASP A 108 3.14 -22.96 7.94
CA ASP A 108 4.24 -23.91 8.07
C ASP A 108 3.62 -25.23 8.54
N VAL A 109 3.57 -26.18 7.61
CA VAL A 109 3.22 -27.57 7.91
C VAL A 109 4.55 -28.28 8.18
N GLY A 110 5.16 -27.92 9.29
CA GLY A 110 6.27 -28.64 9.91
C GLY A 110 5.86 -28.92 11.35
N GLY A 111 5.82 -30.19 11.72
CA GLY A 111 5.46 -30.65 13.07
C GLY A 111 6.50 -30.32 14.13
#